data_AF-A0AAW3MWH0-F1
#
_entry.id   AF-A0AAW3MWH0-F1
#
_cell.length_a   1.000
_cell.length_b   1.000
_cell.length_c   1.000
_cell.angle_alpha   90.00
_cell.angle_beta   90.00
_cell.angle_gamma   90.00
#
_symmetry.space_group_name_H-M   'P 1'
#
loop_
_entity.id
_entity.type
_entity.pdbx_description
1 polymer ?
#
loop_
_entity_poly.entity_id
_entity_poly.type
_entity_poly.pdbx_seq_one_letter_code
_entity_poly.pdbx_strand_id
1 'polypeptide(L)'
;MKEVMPYELLEVAHKLMAHGQNKAYWDAVPVPKRPVGQVRFEVARQVSTFAVPLAGLAGAWMGWGLKGLLLGLPVAWLTGYLLDKKLERDIDRKWRRDIDIDRGRYNAVKWLSEQMGMARDEITLPVIYKMAEDFRVVDSERRAEAARLEAAQQAAEAKTTRRRRVRAGAVGAAAVAAGGVAYAAGTYAKDAEPSEPYAPVNIPVVNPANGFPMLPGNAVDVAGNPFGTDMSGM
;
A
#
# COMPACT_ATOMS: atom_id res chain seq x y z
N MET A 1 -28.97 -1.53 -14.56
CA MET A 1 -28.09 -1.15 -13.42
C MET A 1 -27.94 0.35 -13.48
N LYS A 2 -28.21 1.10 -12.40
CA LYS A 2 -27.85 2.52 -12.39
C LYS A 2 -26.35 2.59 -12.69
N GLU A 3 -25.96 3.49 -13.58
CA GLU A 3 -24.56 3.69 -13.93
C GLU A 3 -23.87 4.28 -12.69
N VAL A 4 -23.36 3.41 -11.83
CA VAL A 4 -22.65 3.79 -10.62
C VAL A 4 -21.24 4.14 -11.05
N MET A 5 -20.76 5.32 -10.62
CA MET A 5 -19.38 5.70 -10.86
C MET A 5 -18.41 4.63 -10.36
N PRO A 6 -17.25 4.46 -11.02
CA PRO A 6 -16.22 3.52 -10.58
C PRO A 6 -15.90 3.68 -9.09
N TYR A 7 -15.82 2.55 -8.39
CA TYR A 7 -15.60 2.51 -6.95
C TYR A 7 -14.36 3.30 -6.50
N GLU A 8 -13.28 3.23 -7.27
CA GLU A 8 -12.02 3.94 -6.98
C GLU A 8 -12.22 5.46 -6.93
N LEU A 9 -13.07 6.02 -7.81
CA LEU A 9 -13.39 7.44 -7.80
C LEU A 9 -14.14 7.85 -6.54
N LEU A 10 -15.12 7.04 -6.16
CA LEU A 10 -15.92 7.22 -4.96
C LEU A 10 -15.04 7.12 -3.71
N GLU A 11 -14.09 6.18 -3.70
CA GLU A 11 -13.14 6.00 -2.60
C GLU A 11 -12.23 7.21 -2.41
N VAL A 12 -11.69 7.77 -3.50
CA VAL A 12 -10.85 8.96 -3.44
C VAL A 12 -11.63 10.16 -2.90
N ALA A 13 -12.88 10.36 -3.34
CA ALA A 13 -13.73 11.41 -2.80
C ALA A 13 -14.04 11.19 -1.30
N HIS A 14 -14.34 9.96 -0.89
CA HIS A 14 -14.57 9.62 0.50
C HIS A 14 -13.33 9.88 1.38
N LYS A 15 -12.15 9.45 0.94
CA LYS A 15 -10.87 9.70 1.62
C LYS A 15 -10.61 11.19 1.74
N LEU A 16 -10.81 11.94 0.67
CA LEU A 16 -10.64 13.40 0.68
C LEU A 16 -11.55 14.08 1.69
N MET A 17 -12.82 13.64 1.80
CA MET A 17 -13.76 14.12 2.81
C MET A 17 -13.34 13.73 4.24
N ALA A 18 -12.82 12.52 4.44
CA ALA A 18 -12.32 12.05 5.73
C ALA A 18 -11.11 12.87 6.23
N HIS A 19 -10.35 13.49 5.33
CA HIS A 19 -9.25 14.40 5.69
C HIS A 19 -9.75 15.75 6.26
N GLY A 20 -11.06 15.98 6.27
CA GLY A 20 -11.71 17.15 6.84
C GLY A 20 -11.40 18.40 6.03
N GLN A 21 -12.03 18.60 4.88
CA GLN A 21 -11.72 19.74 4.01
C GLN A 21 -12.13 21.10 4.61
N ASN A 22 -11.37 22.17 4.30
CA ASN A 22 -11.71 23.53 4.73
C ASN A 22 -12.65 24.21 3.71
N LYS A 23 -13.96 24.24 4.00
CA LYS A 23 -14.97 24.80 3.10
C LYS A 23 -14.67 26.24 2.65
N ALA A 24 -14.24 27.12 3.56
CA ALA A 24 -13.94 28.51 3.23
C ALA A 24 -12.80 28.63 2.21
N TYR A 25 -11.80 27.75 2.29
CA TYR A 25 -10.70 27.69 1.34
C TYR A 25 -11.14 27.14 -0.04
N TRP A 26 -12.07 26.17 -0.05
CA TRP A 26 -12.67 25.67 -1.29
C TRP A 26 -13.44 26.76 -2.04
N ASP A 27 -14.20 27.58 -1.31
CA ASP A 27 -14.98 28.68 -1.88
C ASP A 27 -14.08 29.83 -2.35
N ALA A 28 -12.99 30.12 -1.64
CA ALA A 28 -12.04 31.18 -2.00
C ALA A 28 -11.17 30.83 -3.23
N VAL A 29 -10.84 29.55 -3.40
CA VAL A 29 -9.97 29.06 -4.49
C VAL A 29 -10.70 27.93 -5.21
N PRO A 30 -11.55 28.20 -6.21
CA PRO A 30 -12.38 27.16 -6.84
C PRO A 30 -11.55 26.15 -7.63
N VAL A 31 -10.52 26.62 -8.35
CA VAL A 31 -9.58 25.73 -9.06
C VAL A 31 -8.36 25.48 -8.16
N PRO A 32 -8.11 24.24 -7.73
CA PRO A 32 -6.98 23.96 -6.86
C PRO A 32 -5.66 24.25 -7.58
N LYS A 33 -4.81 25.02 -6.91
CA LYS A 33 -3.43 25.29 -7.33
C LYS A 33 -2.51 24.46 -6.45
N ARG A 34 -1.37 24.04 -6.99
CA ARG A 34 -0.39 23.26 -6.22
C ARG A 34 0.07 24.09 -5.01
N PRO A 35 -0.17 23.63 -3.76
CA PRO A 35 0.03 24.44 -2.56
C PRO A 35 1.50 24.77 -2.29
N VAL A 36 2.40 23.77 -2.40
CA VAL A 36 3.85 24.00 -2.36
C VAL A 36 4.48 23.58 -3.69
N GLY A 37 5.31 24.46 -4.24
CA GLY A 37 6.12 24.21 -5.44
C GLY A 37 7.16 23.09 -5.25
N GLN A 38 8.11 22.97 -6.18
CA GLN A 38 9.22 22.01 -6.03
C GLN A 38 10.07 22.34 -4.79
N VAL A 39 10.65 21.32 -4.11
CA VAL A 39 11.61 21.63 -3.04
C VAL A 39 12.80 22.34 -3.69
N ARG A 40 13.22 23.49 -3.16
CA ARG A 40 14.37 24.20 -3.70
C ARG A 40 15.58 23.25 -3.69
N PHE A 41 16.19 23.06 -4.85
CA PHE A 41 17.36 22.20 -5.03
C PHE A 41 17.11 20.71 -4.74
N GLU A 42 15.87 20.21 -4.90
CA GLU A 42 15.53 18.78 -4.71
C GLU A 42 16.46 17.86 -5.50
N VAL A 43 16.58 18.13 -6.80
CA VAL A 43 17.45 17.36 -7.72
C VAL A 43 18.91 17.47 -7.31
N ALA A 44 19.39 18.68 -7.02
CA ALA A 44 20.78 18.86 -6.60
C ALA A 44 21.08 18.15 -5.27
N ARG A 45 20.10 18.05 -4.36
CA ARG A 45 20.24 17.32 -3.10
C ARG A 45 20.23 15.81 -3.30
N GLN A 46 19.31 15.29 -4.11
CA GLN A 46 19.28 13.87 -4.49
C GLN A 46 20.61 13.46 -5.15
N VAL A 47 21.09 14.23 -6.12
CA VAL A 47 22.39 14.01 -6.76
C VAL A 47 23.52 14.11 -5.73
N SER A 48 23.47 15.09 -4.82
CA SER A 48 24.53 15.26 -3.80
C SER A 48 24.63 14.09 -2.83
N THR A 49 23.53 13.41 -2.50
CA THR A 49 23.53 12.22 -1.62
C THR A 49 24.40 11.10 -2.18
N PHE A 50 24.54 11.00 -3.51
CA PHE A 50 25.40 10.02 -4.16
C PHE A 50 26.74 10.60 -4.61
N ALA A 51 26.73 11.79 -5.21
CA ALA A 51 27.93 12.40 -5.78
C ALA A 51 28.95 12.80 -4.72
N VAL A 52 28.53 13.30 -3.54
CA VAL A 52 29.45 13.75 -2.49
C VAL A 52 30.22 12.57 -1.87
N PRO A 53 29.58 11.46 -1.46
CA PRO A 53 30.30 10.28 -0.98
C PRO A 53 31.25 9.69 -2.04
N LEU A 54 30.81 9.60 -3.30
CA LEU A 54 31.63 9.04 -4.39
C LEU A 54 32.85 9.92 -4.69
N ALA A 55 32.67 11.24 -4.76
CA ALA A 55 33.77 12.18 -4.94
C ALA A 55 34.76 12.12 -3.77
N GLY A 56 34.27 11.98 -2.53
CA GLY A 56 35.10 11.78 -1.34
C GLY A 56 35.96 10.51 -1.44
N LEU A 57 35.38 9.39 -1.88
CA LEU A 57 36.11 8.14 -2.09
C LEU A 57 37.14 8.24 -3.22
N ALA A 58 36.79 8.89 -4.32
CA ALA A 58 37.70 9.13 -5.44
C ALA A 58 38.93 9.97 -4.99
N GLY A 59 38.70 11.02 -4.21
CA GLY A 59 39.77 11.83 -3.62
C GLY A 59 40.65 11.03 -2.65
N ALA A 60 40.05 10.20 -1.81
CA ALA A 60 40.79 9.35 -0.87
C ALA A 60 41.66 8.31 -1.58
N TRP A 61 41.17 7.76 -2.71
CA TRP A 61 41.95 6.88 -3.57
C TRP A 61 43.11 7.60 -4.24
N MET A 62 42.91 8.80 -4.78
CA MET A 62 43.97 9.56 -5.43
C MET A 62 45.09 9.96 -4.46
N GLY A 63 44.76 10.28 -3.20
CA GLY A 63 45.77 10.70 -2.21
C GLY A 63 46.50 9.55 -1.51
N TRP A 64 45.78 8.50 -1.12
CA TRP A 64 46.31 7.42 -0.26
C TRP A 64 46.09 6.01 -0.83
N GLY A 65 45.65 5.89 -2.08
CA GLY A 65 45.40 4.62 -2.75
C GLY A 65 44.38 3.76 -2.00
N LEU A 66 44.65 2.46 -1.94
CA LEU A 66 43.77 1.48 -1.31
C LEU A 66 43.53 1.75 0.19
N LYS A 67 44.55 2.26 0.92
CA LYS A 67 44.41 2.60 2.34
C LYS A 67 43.43 3.75 2.56
N GLY A 68 43.48 4.75 1.69
CA GLY A 68 42.52 5.86 1.69
C GLY A 68 41.09 5.40 1.44
N LEU A 69 40.90 4.44 0.53
CA LEU A 69 39.59 3.91 0.20
C LEU A 69 38.98 3.09 1.34
N LEU A 70 39.77 2.23 2.00
CA LEU A 70 39.31 1.43 3.15
C LEU A 70 38.91 2.32 4.34
N LEU A 71 39.66 3.38 4.62
CA LEU A 71 39.33 4.34 5.69
C LEU A 71 38.22 5.31 5.28
N GLY A 72 38.12 5.63 3.99
CA GLY A 72 37.12 6.52 3.43
C GLY A 72 35.73 5.91 3.34
N LEU A 73 35.61 4.59 3.19
CA LEU A 73 34.34 3.87 3.07
C LEU A 73 33.37 4.13 4.24
N PRO A 74 33.75 3.96 5.52
CA PRO A 74 32.87 4.28 6.64
C PRO A 74 32.45 5.75 6.67
N VAL A 75 33.35 6.67 6.31
CA VAL A 75 33.09 8.12 6.32
C VAL A 75 32.13 8.50 5.18
N ALA A 76 32.34 7.93 3.99
CA ALA A 76 31.48 8.14 2.83
C ALA A 76 30.07 7.58 3.08
N TRP A 77 29.97 6.39 3.67
CA TRP A 77 28.69 5.80 4.08
C TRP A 77 27.96 6.70 5.08
N LEU A 78 28.63 7.14 6.15
CA LEU A 78 28.04 8.02 7.15
C LEU A 78 27.59 9.36 6.54
N THR A 79 28.39 9.92 5.63
CA THR A 79 28.06 11.16 4.93
C THR A 79 26.80 11.01 4.07
N GLY A 80 26.72 9.93 3.28
CA GLY A 80 25.53 9.59 2.50
C GLY A 80 24.29 9.42 3.39
N TYR A 81 24.42 8.69 4.49
CA TYR A 81 23.34 8.47 5.46
C TYR A 81 22.79 9.78 6.05
N LEU A 82 23.67 10.70 6.45
CA LEU A 82 23.26 12.00 7.01
C LEU A 82 22.57 12.89 5.97
N LEU A 83 23.06 12.87 4.72
CA LEU A 83 22.44 13.61 3.62
C LEU A 83 21.06 13.06 3.29
N ASP A 84 20.91 11.74 3.29
CA ASP A 84 19.62 11.07 3.07
C ASP A 84 18.60 11.40 4.18
N LYS A 85 19.02 11.30 5.45
CA LYS A 85 18.17 11.70 6.59
C LYS A 85 17.74 13.16 6.55
N LYS A 86 18.61 14.04 6.04
CA LYS A 86 18.28 15.46 5.86
C LYS A 86 17.26 15.65 4.74
N LEU A 87 17.41 14.92 3.63
CA LEU A 87 16.48 14.95 2.50
C LEU A 87 15.09 14.47 2.93
N GLU A 88 15.02 13.34 3.63
CA GLU A 88 13.78 12.76 4.18
C GLU A 88 13.04 13.79 5.05
N ARG A 89 13.72 14.43 6.01
CA ARG A 89 13.13 15.46 6.87
C ARG A 89 12.62 16.68 6.11
N ASP A 90 13.26 17.04 5.00
CA ASP A 90 12.84 18.19 4.19
C ASP A 90 11.62 17.85 3.33
N ILE A 91 11.56 16.62 2.82
CA ILE A 91 10.38 16.07 2.12
C ILE A 91 9.20 16.01 3.09
N ASP A 92 9.39 15.45 4.28
CA ASP A 92 8.35 15.35 5.32
C ASP A 92 7.81 16.73 5.72
N ARG A 93 8.69 17.71 5.91
CA ARG A 93 8.29 19.09 6.24
C ARG A 93 7.49 19.75 5.12
N LYS A 94 7.78 19.42 3.86
CA LYS A 94 6.96 19.89 2.74
C LYS A 94 5.62 19.17 2.70
N TRP A 95 5.63 17.85 2.81
CA TRP A 95 4.42 17.03 2.81
C TRP A 95 3.42 17.49 3.89
N ARG A 96 3.91 17.75 5.11
CA ARG A 96 3.08 18.29 6.19
C ARG A 96 2.48 19.65 5.86
N ARG A 97 3.22 20.55 5.21
CA ARG A 97 2.70 21.86 4.78
C ARG A 97 1.68 21.73 3.65
N ASP A 98 1.92 20.85 2.69
CA ASP A 98 0.95 20.56 1.62
C ASP A 98 -0.38 20.04 2.21
N ILE A 99 -0.31 19.12 3.18
CA ILE A 99 -1.48 18.62 3.89
C ILE A 99 -2.16 19.72 4.70
N ASP A 100 -1.40 20.55 5.41
CA ASP A 100 -1.98 21.61 6.25
C ASP A 100 -2.75 22.66 5.43
N ILE A 101 -2.21 23.05 4.26
CA ILE A 101 -2.80 24.06 3.39
C ILE A 101 -4.00 23.49 2.61
N ASP A 102 -3.82 22.34 1.97
CA ASP A 102 -4.73 21.88 0.91
C ASP A 102 -5.35 20.51 1.19
N ARG A 103 -4.94 19.82 2.26
CA ARG A 103 -5.51 18.55 2.75
C ARG A 103 -5.69 17.49 1.65
N GLY A 104 -4.78 17.48 0.67
CA GLY A 104 -4.79 16.52 -0.45
C GLY A 104 -5.75 16.86 -1.60
N ARG A 105 -6.44 18.01 -1.56
CA ARG A 105 -7.40 18.45 -2.57
C ARG A 105 -6.81 18.50 -3.97
N TYR A 106 -5.65 19.13 -4.16
CA TYR A 106 -5.04 19.34 -5.46
C TYR A 106 -4.78 18.01 -6.18
N ASN A 107 -4.21 17.03 -5.48
CA ASN A 107 -3.92 15.72 -6.07
C ASN A 107 -5.21 14.94 -6.34
N ALA A 108 -6.15 14.95 -5.41
CA ALA A 108 -7.43 14.25 -5.57
C ALA A 108 -8.25 14.83 -6.74
N VAL A 109 -8.41 16.14 -6.81
CA VAL A 109 -9.14 16.83 -7.89
C VAL A 109 -8.44 16.66 -9.23
N LYS A 110 -7.11 16.72 -9.27
CA LYS A 110 -6.34 16.43 -10.49
C LYS A 110 -6.62 15.02 -11.00
N TRP A 111 -6.51 14.02 -10.13
CA TRP A 111 -6.74 12.62 -10.50
C TRP A 111 -8.21 12.37 -10.90
N LEU A 112 -9.16 12.91 -10.15
CA LEU A 112 -10.58 12.87 -10.46
C LEU A 112 -10.91 13.49 -11.83
N SER A 113 -10.31 14.65 -12.14
CA SER A 113 -10.44 15.32 -13.44
C SER A 113 -9.90 14.47 -14.58
N GLU A 114 -8.74 13.86 -14.40
CA GLU A 114 -8.12 12.98 -15.39
C GLU A 114 -8.95 11.72 -15.66
N GLN A 115 -9.54 11.12 -14.61
CA GLN A 115 -10.34 9.91 -14.74
C GLN A 115 -11.75 10.15 -15.27
N MET A 116 -12.38 11.26 -14.90
CA MET A 116 -13.74 11.57 -15.34
C MET A 116 -13.79 12.37 -16.66
N GLY A 117 -12.64 12.86 -17.14
CA GLY A 117 -12.57 13.73 -18.31
C GLY A 117 -13.24 15.10 -18.11
N MET A 118 -13.48 15.49 -16.85
CA MET A 118 -14.10 16.76 -16.47
C MET A 118 -13.06 17.82 -16.16
N ALA A 119 -13.43 19.09 -16.29
CA ALA A 119 -12.53 20.18 -15.93
C ALA A 119 -12.40 20.31 -14.40
N ARG A 120 -11.25 20.79 -13.92
CA ARG A 120 -10.94 20.83 -12.47
C ARG A 120 -11.83 21.80 -11.68
N ASP A 121 -12.38 22.80 -12.34
CA ASP A 121 -13.36 23.77 -11.83
C ASP A 121 -14.76 23.15 -11.64
N GLU A 122 -15.11 22.13 -12.43
CA GLU A 122 -16.40 21.43 -12.32
C GLU A 122 -16.45 20.49 -11.11
N ILE A 123 -15.29 20.05 -10.61
CA ILE A 123 -15.16 19.22 -9.41
C ILE A 123 -15.27 20.09 -8.17
N THR A 124 -16.51 20.52 -7.93
CA THR A 124 -16.88 21.34 -6.79
C THR A 124 -17.03 20.50 -5.51
N LEU A 125 -16.97 21.16 -4.36
CA LEU A 125 -17.14 20.48 -3.06
C LEU A 125 -18.48 19.71 -2.97
N PRO A 126 -19.63 20.20 -3.46
CA PRO A 126 -20.88 19.43 -3.52
C PRO A 126 -20.78 18.12 -4.33
N VAL A 127 -20.05 18.12 -5.45
CA VAL A 127 -19.83 16.89 -6.24
C VAL A 127 -19.09 15.86 -5.40
N ILE A 128 -18.05 16.29 -4.69
CA ILE A 128 -17.25 15.41 -3.82
C ILE A 128 -18.07 14.89 -2.64
N TYR A 129 -18.93 15.73 -2.04
CA TYR A 129 -19.87 15.29 -1.00
C TYR A 129 -20.78 14.18 -1.50
N LYS A 130 -21.40 14.38 -2.68
CA LYS A 130 -22.28 13.37 -3.28
C LYS A 130 -21.53 12.07 -3.56
N MET A 131 -20.33 12.15 -4.12
CA MET A 131 -19.48 10.96 -4.37
C MET A 131 -19.11 10.23 -3.08
N ALA A 132 -18.83 10.96 -1.99
CA ALA A 132 -18.52 10.36 -0.70
C ALA A 132 -19.73 9.70 -0.04
N GLU A 133 -20.94 10.20 -0.30
CA GLU A 133 -22.20 9.56 0.11
C GLU A 133 -22.46 8.29 -0.71
N ASP A 134 -22.33 8.37 -2.03
CA ASP A 134 -22.47 7.23 -2.94
C ASP A 134 -21.47 6.12 -2.58
N PHE A 135 -20.23 6.48 -2.20
CA PHE A 135 -19.23 5.53 -1.70
C PHE A 135 -19.75 4.70 -0.52
N ARG A 136 -20.38 5.34 0.47
CA ARG A 136 -20.87 4.65 1.68
C ARG A 136 -21.93 3.61 1.35
N VAL A 137 -22.81 3.92 0.40
CA VAL A 137 -23.84 3.00 -0.06
C VAL A 137 -23.17 1.81 -0.77
N VAL A 138 -22.31 2.07 -1.74
CA VAL A 138 -21.66 1.02 -2.55
C VAL A 138 -20.73 0.14 -1.71
N ASP A 139 -19.96 0.72 -0.79
CA ASP A 139 -19.09 -0.02 0.14
C ASP A 139 -19.92 -0.91 1.08
N SER A 140 -21.07 -0.43 1.57
CA SER A 140 -21.96 -1.24 2.39
C SER A 140 -22.54 -2.44 1.63
N GLU A 141 -22.90 -2.26 0.35
CA GLU A 141 -23.39 -3.33 -0.51
C GLU A 141 -22.29 -4.36 -0.78
N ARG A 142 -21.08 -3.92 -1.14
CA ARG A 142 -19.93 -4.80 -1.35
C ARG A 142 -19.55 -5.60 -0.11
N ARG A 143 -19.57 -4.98 1.07
CA ARG A 143 -19.33 -5.69 2.34
C ARG A 143 -20.42 -6.71 2.65
N ALA A 144 -21.68 -6.37 2.37
CA ALA A 144 -22.79 -7.31 2.52
C ALA A 144 -22.67 -8.50 1.56
N GLU A 145 -22.25 -8.27 0.31
CA GLU A 145 -21.98 -9.33 -0.66
C GLU A 145 -20.79 -10.20 -0.25
N ALA A 146 -19.68 -9.59 0.18
CA ALA A 146 -18.52 -10.32 0.69
C ALA A 146 -18.88 -11.21 1.90
N ALA A 147 -19.62 -10.66 2.87
CA ALA A 147 -20.10 -11.41 4.02
C ALA A 147 -21.04 -12.57 3.63
N ARG A 148 -21.87 -12.38 2.59
CA ARG A 148 -22.73 -13.46 2.06
C ARG A 148 -21.92 -14.56 1.41
N LEU A 149 -20.87 -14.22 0.65
CA LEU A 149 -19.97 -15.18 0.02
C LEU A 149 -19.18 -15.96 1.06
N GLU A 150 -18.64 -15.29 2.08
CA GLU A 150 -17.94 -15.93 3.21
C GLU A 150 -18.87 -16.86 3.99
N ALA A 151 -20.10 -16.43 4.30
CA ALA A 151 -21.08 -17.27 4.98
C ALA A 151 -21.47 -18.50 4.12
N ALA A 152 -21.57 -18.35 2.80
CA ALA A 152 -21.84 -19.46 1.89
C ALA A 152 -20.67 -20.46 1.84
N GLN A 153 -19.42 -19.98 1.83
CA GLN A 153 -18.23 -20.81 1.89
C GLN A 153 -18.14 -21.58 3.21
N GLN A 154 -18.34 -20.91 4.35
CA GLN A 154 -18.37 -21.56 5.67
C GLN A 154 -19.48 -22.60 5.77
N ALA A 155 -20.67 -22.33 5.21
CA ALA A 155 -21.75 -23.31 5.18
C ALA A 155 -21.44 -24.53 4.29
N ALA A 156 -20.72 -24.32 3.18
CA ALA A 156 -20.25 -25.41 2.32
C ALA A 156 -19.19 -26.27 3.04
N GLU A 157 -18.23 -25.66 3.72
CA GLU A 157 -17.20 -26.36 4.52
C GLU A 157 -17.79 -27.10 5.72
N ALA A 158 -18.80 -26.53 6.39
CA ALA A 158 -19.51 -27.22 7.46
C ALA A 158 -20.25 -28.48 6.94
N LYS A 159 -20.83 -28.41 5.74
CA LYS A 159 -21.50 -29.56 5.09
C LYS A 159 -20.51 -30.65 4.68
N THR A 160 -19.35 -30.29 4.13
CA THR A 160 -18.31 -31.29 3.78
C THR A 160 -17.73 -31.95 5.02
N THR A 161 -17.45 -31.18 6.07
CA THR A 161 -16.98 -31.69 7.37
C THR A 161 -18.01 -32.62 8.01
N ARG A 162 -19.30 -32.25 8.00
CA ARG A 162 -20.39 -33.09 8.51
C ARG A 162 -20.51 -34.39 7.72
N ARG A 163 -20.46 -34.35 6.37
CA ARG A 163 -20.47 -35.55 5.51
C ARG A 163 -19.26 -36.46 5.78
N ARG A 164 -18.08 -35.89 6.02
CA ARG A 164 -16.86 -36.65 6.35
C ARG A 164 -16.97 -37.34 7.71
N ARG A 165 -17.52 -36.67 8.73
CA ARG A 165 -17.81 -37.28 10.05
C ARG A 165 -18.85 -38.39 9.97
N VAL A 166 -19.92 -38.22 9.19
CA VAL A 166 -20.95 -39.26 9.03
C VAL A 166 -20.38 -40.48 8.30
N ARG A 167 -19.55 -40.31 7.28
CA ARG A 167 -18.86 -41.44 6.61
C ARG A 167 -17.86 -42.13 7.55
N ALA A 168 -17.07 -41.37 8.32
CA ALA A 168 -16.16 -41.95 9.31
C ALA A 168 -16.91 -42.70 10.42
N GLY A 169 -18.06 -42.19 10.87
CA GLY A 169 -18.94 -42.86 11.83
C GLY A 169 -19.62 -44.10 11.27
N ALA A 170 -20.03 -44.11 9.99
CA ALA A 170 -20.60 -45.29 9.34
C ALA A 170 -19.56 -46.39 9.09
N VAL A 171 -18.34 -46.02 8.70
CA VAL A 171 -17.22 -46.97 8.52
C VAL A 171 -16.71 -47.46 9.88
N GLY A 172 -16.64 -46.60 10.89
CA GLY A 172 -16.28 -46.96 12.26
C GLY A 172 -17.34 -47.86 12.93
N ALA A 173 -18.63 -47.59 12.74
CA ALA A 173 -19.70 -48.45 13.25
C ALA A 173 -19.75 -49.81 12.54
N ALA A 174 -19.49 -49.86 11.23
CA ALA A 174 -19.37 -51.11 10.49
C ALA A 174 -18.13 -51.92 10.90
N ALA A 175 -17.01 -51.25 11.21
CA ALA A 175 -15.80 -51.91 11.72
C ALA A 175 -15.98 -52.47 13.14
N VAL A 176 -16.65 -51.72 14.04
CA VAL A 176 -16.93 -52.17 15.43
C VAL A 176 -17.95 -53.32 15.47
N ALA A 177 -18.85 -53.43 14.49
CA ALA A 177 -19.79 -54.54 14.39
C ALA A 177 -19.19 -55.82 13.78
N ALA A 178 -18.14 -55.70 12.95
CA ALA A 178 -17.54 -56.84 12.25
C ALA A 178 -16.27 -57.41 12.93
N GLY A 179 -15.62 -56.65 13.82
CA GLY A 179 -14.47 -57.11 14.57
C GLY A 179 -14.48 -56.45 15.94
N GLY A 180 -14.70 -57.25 16.98
CA GLY A 180 -14.58 -56.79 18.35
C GLY A 180 -13.24 -56.09 18.61
N VAL A 181 -13.26 -55.22 19.62
CA VAL A 181 -12.20 -54.34 20.13
C VAL A 181 -12.22 -52.92 19.57
N ALA A 182 -12.87 -52.04 20.34
CA ALA A 182 -12.80 -50.60 20.18
C ALA A 182 -11.44 -50.08 20.67
N TYR A 183 -10.65 -49.50 19.77
CA TYR A 183 -9.57 -48.59 20.13
C TYR A 183 -10.09 -47.16 20.04
N ALA A 184 -10.05 -46.44 21.16
CA ALA A 184 -10.35 -45.02 21.23
C ALA A 184 -9.32 -44.25 20.39
N ALA A 185 -9.77 -43.64 19.29
CA ALA A 185 -8.95 -42.72 18.51
C ALA A 185 -9.05 -41.31 19.13
N GLY A 186 -7.89 -40.80 19.55
CA GLY A 186 -7.74 -39.57 20.31
C GLY A 186 -8.41 -38.35 19.69
N THR A 187 -9.09 -37.60 20.54
CA THR A 187 -9.47 -36.22 20.30
C THR A 187 -8.19 -35.37 20.28
N TYR A 188 -7.74 -34.96 19.11
CA TYR A 188 -6.81 -33.85 18.99
C TYR A 188 -7.57 -32.55 19.34
N ALA A 189 -7.44 -32.11 20.59
CA ALA A 189 -7.56 -30.70 20.91
C ALA A 189 -6.32 -30.04 20.29
N LYS A 190 -6.52 -29.23 19.24
CA LYS A 190 -5.44 -28.46 18.63
C LYS A 190 -5.17 -27.28 19.55
N ASP A 191 -3.94 -27.19 19.99
CA ASP A 191 -3.39 -26.18 20.88
C ASP A 191 -3.81 -24.76 20.48
N ALA A 192 -4.22 -23.98 21.48
CA ALA A 192 -4.42 -22.55 21.37
C ALA A 192 -3.05 -21.86 21.30
N GLU A 193 -2.74 -21.42 20.08
CA GLU A 193 -1.86 -20.32 19.65
C GLU A 193 -0.47 -20.13 20.28
N PRO A 194 0.61 -20.36 19.50
CA PRO A 194 1.80 -19.55 19.56
C PRO A 194 1.58 -18.26 18.75
N SER A 195 1.90 -17.12 19.36
CA SER A 195 1.94 -15.77 18.76
C SER A 195 2.40 -15.74 17.31
N GLU A 196 1.58 -15.18 16.41
CA GLU A 196 1.92 -14.99 14.99
C GLU A 196 3.20 -14.14 14.84
N PRO A 197 4.25 -14.64 14.17
CA PRO A 197 5.34 -13.82 13.68
C PRO A 197 5.01 -13.39 12.25
N TYR A 198 4.67 -12.10 12.07
CA TYR A 198 4.57 -11.38 10.79
C TYR A 198 3.72 -12.05 9.70
N ALA A 199 2.50 -11.53 9.51
CA ALA A 199 1.73 -11.76 8.30
C ALA A 199 2.59 -11.42 7.06
N PRO A 200 2.73 -12.32 6.07
CA PRO A 200 3.47 -12.04 4.85
C PRO A 200 2.79 -10.87 4.14
N VAL A 201 3.54 -9.79 3.93
CA VAL A 201 3.09 -8.65 3.13
C VAL A 201 2.74 -9.19 1.75
N ASN A 202 1.47 -9.10 1.34
CA ASN A 202 1.03 -9.49 0.02
C ASN A 202 1.49 -8.43 -0.98
N ILE A 203 2.74 -8.56 -1.45
CA ILE A 203 3.33 -7.65 -2.42
C ILE A 203 2.77 -8.03 -3.80
N PRO A 204 2.14 -7.09 -4.53
CA PRO A 204 1.58 -7.37 -5.86
C PRO A 204 2.63 -7.97 -6.80
N VAL A 205 2.21 -8.83 -7.73
CA VAL A 205 3.12 -9.55 -8.64
C VAL A 205 3.81 -8.62 -9.64
N VAL A 206 3.27 -7.41 -9.85
CA VAL A 206 3.74 -6.43 -10.83
C VAL A 206 3.87 -5.06 -10.18
N ASN A 207 4.96 -4.35 -10.46
CA ASN A 207 5.18 -2.99 -10.04
C ASN A 207 4.26 -2.04 -10.84
N PRO A 208 3.35 -1.30 -10.17
CA PRO A 208 2.36 -0.48 -10.86
C PRO A 208 2.97 0.76 -11.56
N ALA A 209 4.22 1.11 -11.28
CA ALA A 209 4.86 2.29 -11.88
C ALA A 209 5.45 2.03 -13.28
N ASN A 210 5.91 0.81 -13.56
CA ASN A 210 6.62 0.47 -14.81
C ASN A 210 6.16 -0.85 -15.46
N GLY A 211 5.29 -1.61 -14.79
CA GLY A 211 4.80 -2.89 -15.29
C GLY A 211 5.79 -4.04 -15.16
N PHE A 212 6.93 -3.86 -14.48
CA PHE A 212 7.88 -4.95 -14.27
C PHE A 212 7.44 -5.92 -13.18
N PRO A 213 7.71 -7.23 -13.34
CA PRO A 213 7.39 -8.21 -12.32
C PRO A 213 8.20 -7.98 -11.04
N MET A 214 7.54 -8.19 -9.89
CA MET A 214 8.12 -8.08 -8.56
C MET A 214 8.92 -9.33 -8.20
N LEU A 215 10.04 -9.18 -7.49
CA LEU A 215 10.77 -10.31 -6.95
C LEU A 215 9.97 -10.96 -5.80
N PRO A 216 9.89 -12.31 -5.73
CA PRO A 216 9.09 -12.99 -4.71
C PRO A 216 9.54 -12.63 -3.30
N GLY A 217 8.62 -12.13 -2.47
CA GLY A 217 8.88 -11.80 -1.07
C GLY A 217 9.64 -10.50 -0.83
N ASN A 218 9.98 -9.74 -1.88
CA ASN A 218 10.70 -8.47 -1.78
C ASN A 218 9.89 -7.34 -2.43
N ALA A 219 9.92 -6.14 -1.84
CA ALA A 219 9.22 -4.96 -2.38
C ALA A 219 10.01 -4.28 -3.51
N VAL A 220 10.71 -5.06 -4.34
CA VAL A 220 11.59 -4.59 -5.42
C VAL A 220 11.31 -5.40 -6.68
N ASP A 221 11.25 -4.72 -7.83
CA ASP A 221 11.07 -5.35 -9.14
C ASP A 221 12.37 -5.94 -9.71
N VAL A 222 12.26 -6.66 -10.83
CA VAL A 222 13.41 -7.26 -11.55
C VAL A 222 14.44 -6.23 -12.03
N ALA A 223 14.06 -4.95 -12.15
CA ALA A 223 14.93 -3.86 -12.55
C ALA A 223 15.51 -3.10 -11.34
N GLY A 224 15.27 -3.57 -10.12
CA GLY A 224 15.78 -2.97 -8.89
C GLY A 224 14.96 -1.77 -8.39
N ASN A 225 13.79 -1.51 -8.97
CA ASN A 225 12.92 -0.42 -8.50
C ASN A 225 12.04 -0.89 -7.34
N PRO A 226 11.95 -0.12 -6.25
CA PRO A 226 10.96 -0.34 -5.21
C PRO A 226 9.52 -0.33 -5.76
N PHE A 227 8.61 -1.06 -5.09
CA PHE A 227 7.19 -1.11 -5.44
C PHE A 227 6.59 0.30 -5.59
N GLY A 228 5.95 0.57 -6.73
CA GLY A 228 5.32 1.85 -7.03
C GLY A 228 6.28 2.93 -7.51
N THR A 229 7.51 2.56 -7.87
CA THR A 229 8.51 3.50 -8.41
C THR A 229 9.09 3.02 -9.74
N ASP A 230 9.49 3.97 -10.58
CA ASP A 230 10.19 3.71 -11.83
C ASP A 230 11.46 4.58 -11.88
N MET A 231 12.63 3.93 -11.76
CA MET A 231 13.93 4.59 -11.90
C MET A 231 14.55 4.35 -13.28
N SER A 232 13.84 3.71 -14.22
CA SER A 232 14.35 3.46 -15.58
C SER A 232 14.39 4.70 -16.48
N GLY A 233 13.83 5.82 -16.00
CA GLY A 233 13.92 7.15 -16.62
C GLY A 233 15.04 8.05 -16.08
N MET A 234 15.93 7.53 -15.21
CA MET A 234 17.18 8.19 -14.78
C MET A 234 18.39 7.66 -15.55
#